data_AF-A0A7X8MCV3-F1
#
_entry.id   AF-A0A7X8MCV3-F1
#
_cell.length_a   1.000
_cell.length_b   1.000
_cell.length_c   1.000
_cell.angle_alpha   90.00
_cell.angle_beta   90.00
_cell.angle_gamma   90.00
#
_symmetry.space_group_name_H-M   'P 1'
#
loop_
_entity.id
_entity.type
_entity.pdbx_description
1 polymer ?
#
loop_
_entity_poly.entity_id
_entity_poly.type
_entity_poly.pdbx_seq_one_letter_code
_entity_poly.pdbx_strand_id
1 'polypeptide(L)'
;MPSEFIEVVFEANEHYLKGLLEGFQRGRNTAFKYFFSRDAGVQAESLGEKIKEWTSLSDKYQHLLMEQGLYHLLKKLGEDQPTEHMKIISARPVQSGKFSVKVKNAARGETDIIKKAFAEKPASVKTIDWHDEEKEDRKAKGIELYTPAHEYLYEASGTFQGELEALIVFRQKVAAFSTVTAKEIKLEFQSATGTEKI
;
A
#
# COMPACT_ATOMS: atom_id res chain seq x y z
N MET A 1 -16.09 12.40 6.89
CA MET A 1 -15.59 11.40 7.86
C MET A 1 -14.60 10.51 7.12
N PRO A 2 -13.52 10.05 7.74
CA PRO A 2 -12.63 9.08 7.10
C PRO A 2 -13.44 7.82 6.77
N SER A 3 -13.33 7.33 5.53
CA SER A 3 -14.02 6.10 5.13
C SER A 3 -13.40 4.91 5.85
N GLU A 4 -14.24 4.10 6.50
CA GLU A 4 -13.78 2.85 7.09
C GLU A 4 -13.44 1.87 5.96
N PHE A 5 -12.17 1.49 5.87
CA PHE A 5 -11.70 0.49 4.91
C PHE A 5 -11.73 -0.90 5.52
N ILE A 6 -12.08 -1.87 4.69
CA ILE A 6 -12.05 -3.30 5.01
C ILE A 6 -11.14 -3.99 4.00
N GLU A 7 -10.30 -4.90 4.47
CA GLU A 7 -9.61 -5.84 3.60
C GLU A 7 -10.57 -6.98 3.27
N VAL A 8 -10.77 -7.25 1.99
CA VAL A 8 -11.64 -8.33 1.49
C VAL A 8 -10.82 -9.23 0.58
N VAL A 9 -10.92 -10.53 0.81
CA VAL A 9 -10.32 -11.55 -0.05
C VAL A 9 -11.43 -12.19 -0.87
N PHE A 10 -11.33 -12.09 -2.19
CA PHE A 10 -12.23 -12.74 -3.13
C PHE A 10 -11.56 -13.95 -3.76
N GLU A 11 -12.28 -15.05 -3.89
CA GLU A 11 -11.99 -16.08 -4.87
C GLU A 11 -12.70 -15.67 -6.18
N ALA A 12 -11.94 -15.10 -7.11
CA ALA A 12 -12.44 -14.58 -8.38
C ALA A 12 -11.29 -14.31 -9.36
N ASN A 13 -11.59 -14.29 -10.66
CA ASN A 13 -10.66 -13.75 -11.65
C ASN A 13 -10.59 -12.21 -11.52
N GLU A 14 -9.39 -11.64 -11.59
CA GLU A 14 -9.18 -10.18 -11.47
C GLU A 14 -9.98 -9.37 -12.51
N HIS A 15 -10.05 -9.82 -13.77
CA HIS A 15 -10.78 -9.12 -14.83
C HIS A 15 -12.28 -9.09 -14.56
N TYR A 16 -12.83 -10.20 -14.07
CA TYR A 16 -14.24 -10.26 -13.66
C TYR A 16 -14.51 -9.28 -12.52
N LEU A 17 -13.66 -9.30 -11.49
CA LEU A 17 -13.84 -8.45 -10.32
C LEU A 17 -13.70 -6.96 -10.67
N LYS A 18 -12.73 -6.59 -11.52
CA LYS A 18 -12.59 -5.22 -12.05
C LYS A 18 -13.84 -4.80 -12.81
N GLY A 19 -14.31 -5.62 -13.75
CA GLY A 19 -15.52 -5.33 -14.54
C GLY A 19 -16.77 -5.17 -13.67
N LEU A 20 -16.93 -6.03 -12.65
CA LEU A 20 -18.02 -5.94 -11.68
C LEU A 20 -17.97 -4.62 -10.90
N LEU A 21 -16.81 -4.26 -10.34
CA LEU A 21 -16.65 -3.05 -9.54
C LEU A 21 -16.87 -1.78 -10.36
N GLU A 22 -16.30 -1.70 -11.56
CA GLU A 22 -16.51 -0.58 -12.49
C GLU A 22 -17.97 -0.46 -12.92
N GLY A 23 -18.60 -1.59 -13.27
CA GLY A 23 -20.02 -1.63 -13.62
C GLY A 23 -20.91 -1.19 -12.46
N PHE A 24 -20.57 -1.61 -11.23
CA PHE A 24 -21.30 -1.27 -10.02
C PHE A 24 -21.22 0.25 -9.70
N GLN A 25 -20.03 0.84 -9.78
CA GLN A 25 -19.82 2.28 -9.60
C GLN A 25 -20.63 3.09 -10.62
N ARG A 26 -20.56 2.72 -11.91
CA ARG A 26 -21.28 3.41 -12.99
C ARG A 26 -22.79 3.27 -12.86
N GLY A 27 -23.28 2.06 -12.57
CA GLY A 27 -24.71 1.76 -12.49
C GLY A 27 -25.41 2.37 -11.28
N ARG A 28 -24.68 2.59 -10.17
CA ARG A 28 -25.23 3.17 -8.93
C ARG A 28 -24.89 4.66 -8.76
N ASN A 29 -24.12 5.25 -9.67
CA ASN A 29 -23.56 6.60 -9.53
C ASN A 29 -22.88 6.81 -8.16
N THR A 30 -22.12 5.82 -7.71
CA THR A 30 -21.42 5.84 -6.42
C THR A 30 -19.94 6.17 -6.62
N ALA A 31 -19.37 6.89 -5.66
CA ALA A 31 -17.96 7.26 -5.64
C ALA A 31 -17.13 6.37 -4.68
N PHE A 32 -17.57 5.13 -4.46
CA PHE A 32 -16.89 4.24 -3.52
C PHE A 32 -15.45 4.01 -3.94
N LYS A 33 -14.53 4.02 -2.97
CA LYS A 33 -13.12 3.76 -3.23
C LYS A 33 -12.76 2.31 -2.97
N TYR A 34 -11.92 1.77 -3.83
CA TYR A 34 -11.30 0.46 -3.64
C TYR A 34 -9.89 0.45 -4.24
N PHE A 35 -9.05 -0.46 -3.75
CA PHE A 35 -7.69 -0.66 -4.21
C PHE A 35 -7.39 -2.16 -4.23
N PHE A 36 -6.82 -2.65 -5.33
CA PHE A 36 -6.19 -3.97 -5.32
C PHE A 36 -4.90 -3.87 -4.48
N SER A 37 -4.71 -4.79 -3.53
CA SER A 37 -3.60 -4.71 -2.58
C SER A 37 -2.25 -4.68 -3.30
N ARG A 38 -2.10 -5.45 -4.39
CA ARG A 38 -0.90 -5.43 -5.23
C ARG A 38 -0.60 -4.04 -5.81
N ASP A 39 -1.60 -3.38 -6.40
CA ASP A 39 -1.45 -2.08 -7.05
C ASP A 39 -1.25 -0.94 -6.04
N ALA A 40 -1.85 -1.08 -4.85
CA ALA A 40 -1.62 -0.18 -3.72
C ALA A 40 -0.26 -0.39 -3.03
N GLY A 41 0.43 -1.50 -3.34
CA GLY A 41 1.60 -1.99 -2.62
C GLY A 41 1.32 -2.19 -1.14
N VAL A 42 0.19 -2.83 -0.86
CA VAL A 42 -0.23 -3.32 0.44
C VAL A 42 0.13 -4.79 0.53
N GLN A 43 0.76 -5.16 1.64
CA GLN A 43 1.11 -6.54 1.90
C GLN A 43 -0.19 -7.33 2.05
N ALA A 44 -0.46 -8.21 1.09
CA ALA A 44 -1.44 -9.26 1.31
C ALA A 44 -0.88 -10.15 2.43
N GLU A 45 -1.57 -10.26 3.56
CA GLU A 45 -1.22 -11.29 4.52
C GLU A 45 -1.42 -12.64 3.84
N SER A 46 -0.31 -13.23 3.42
CA SER A 46 -0.27 -14.66 3.18
C SER A 46 -0.67 -15.30 4.50
N LEU A 47 -1.74 -16.10 4.47
CA LEU A 47 -1.96 -17.11 5.50
C LEU A 47 -0.59 -17.76 5.74
N GLY A 48 0.01 -17.46 6.89
CA GLY A 48 1.36 -17.90 7.19
C GLY A 48 1.45 -19.41 7.03
N GLU A 49 2.58 -19.85 6.48
CA GLU A 49 3.06 -21.25 6.38
C GLU A 49 2.87 -22.01 5.06
N LYS A 50 2.16 -21.50 4.04
CA LYS A 50 1.92 -22.31 2.85
C LYS A 50 2.10 -21.54 1.54
N ILE A 51 3.13 -21.93 0.78
CA ILE A 51 3.07 -22.33 -0.64
C ILE A 51 4.20 -21.73 -1.52
N LYS A 52 5.16 -22.61 -1.85
CA LYS A 52 6.13 -22.47 -2.96
C LYS A 52 5.50 -22.67 -4.35
N GLU A 53 4.18 -22.79 -4.45
CA GLU A 53 3.39 -23.03 -5.68
C GLU A 53 2.58 -21.79 -6.13
N TRP A 54 2.93 -20.57 -5.69
CA TRP A 54 2.02 -19.41 -5.74
C TRP A 54 1.94 -18.67 -7.08
N THR A 55 2.82 -18.92 -8.06
CA THR A 55 2.69 -18.26 -9.37
C THR A 55 1.42 -18.67 -10.14
N SER A 56 0.76 -19.76 -9.76
CA SER A 56 -0.53 -20.20 -10.33
C SER A 56 -1.77 -19.84 -9.50
N LEU A 57 -1.60 -19.39 -8.25
CA LEU A 57 -2.71 -19.10 -7.32
C LEU A 57 -2.99 -17.60 -7.13
N SER A 58 -2.09 -16.72 -7.56
CA SER A 58 -2.31 -15.26 -7.55
C SER A 58 -3.53 -14.84 -8.37
N ASP A 59 -3.86 -15.60 -9.41
CA ASP A 59 -5.01 -15.31 -10.27
C ASP A 59 -6.34 -15.75 -9.63
N LYS A 60 -6.28 -16.63 -8.64
CA LYS A 60 -7.45 -17.21 -7.99
C LYS A 60 -7.97 -16.34 -6.85
N TYR A 61 -7.08 -15.75 -6.05
CA TYR A 61 -7.47 -14.94 -4.88
C TYR A 61 -7.07 -13.48 -5.05
N GLN A 62 -8.07 -12.61 -5.00
CA GLN A 62 -7.91 -11.17 -5.14
C GLN A 62 -8.06 -10.50 -3.77
N HIS A 63 -6.98 -9.84 -3.32
CA HIS A 63 -6.98 -9.04 -2.10
C HIS A 63 -7.29 -7.60 -2.44
N LEU A 64 -8.39 -7.08 -1.89
CA LEU A 64 -8.84 -5.72 -2.10
C LEU A 64 -8.98 -5.00 -0.76
N LEU A 65 -8.64 -3.72 -0.77
CA LEU A 65 -9.09 -2.76 0.20
C LEU A 65 -10.30 -2.05 -0.38
N MET A 66 -11.39 -1.97 0.35
CA MET A 66 -12.56 -1.21 -0.11
C MET A 66 -13.26 -0.52 1.04
N GLU A 67 -13.99 0.54 0.72
CA GLU A 67 -14.87 1.18 1.69
C GLU A 67 -15.92 0.18 2.19
N GLN A 68 -16.19 0.19 3.48
CA GLN A 68 -17.11 -0.74 4.15
C GLN A 68 -18.51 -0.73 3.51
N GLY A 69 -18.98 0.43 3.05
CA GLY A 69 -20.24 0.55 2.33
C GLY A 69 -20.29 -0.26 1.03
N LEU A 70 -19.18 -0.31 0.28
CA LEU A 70 -19.07 -1.13 -0.93
C LEU A 70 -19.08 -2.61 -0.61
N TYR A 71 -18.36 -3.02 0.44
CA TYR A 71 -18.37 -4.41 0.92
C TYR A 71 -19.80 -4.89 1.25
N HIS A 72 -20.56 -4.10 2.01
CA HIS A 72 -21.94 -4.46 2.38
C HIS A 72 -22.85 -4.63 1.17
N LEU A 73 -22.68 -3.78 0.16
CA LEU A 73 -23.44 -3.87 -1.09
C LEU A 73 -23.08 -5.13 -1.89
N LEU A 74 -21.78 -5.47 -1.99
CA LEU A 74 -21.33 -6.68 -2.69
C LEU A 74 -21.73 -7.96 -1.95
N LYS A 75 -21.68 -7.94 -0.62
CA LYS A 75 -22.14 -9.06 0.21
C LYS A 75 -23.63 -9.32 -0.02
N LYS A 76 -24.45 -8.27 0.04
CA LYS A 76 -25.89 -8.38 -0.23
C LYS A 76 -26.17 -8.86 -1.65
N LEU A 77 -25.42 -8.37 -2.64
CA LEU A 77 -25.55 -8.83 -4.02
C LEU A 77 -25.28 -10.33 -4.15
N GLY A 78 -24.25 -10.85 -3.48
CA GLY A 78 -23.95 -12.29 -3.49
C GLY A 78 -24.96 -13.16 -2.75
N GLU A 79 -25.64 -12.60 -1.74
CA GLU A 79 -26.75 -13.26 -1.03
C GLU A 79 -28.03 -13.30 -1.88
N ASP A 80 -28.37 -12.18 -2.53
CA ASP A 80 -29.56 -12.04 -3.37
C ASP A 80 -29.40 -12.76 -4.73
N GLN A 81 -28.18 -12.78 -5.28
CA GLN A 81 -27.84 -13.36 -6.58
C GLN A 81 -26.47 -14.06 -6.51
N PRO A 82 -26.44 -15.35 -6.16
CA PRO A 82 -25.20 -16.11 -6.08
C PRO A 82 -24.44 -16.08 -7.41
N THR A 83 -23.23 -15.52 -7.40
CA THR A 83 -22.35 -15.45 -8.58
C THR A 83 -21.43 -16.66 -8.60
N GLU A 84 -21.45 -17.47 -9.66
CA GLU A 84 -20.53 -18.60 -9.81
C GLU A 84 -19.06 -18.18 -9.97
N HIS A 85 -18.81 -16.92 -10.31
CA HIS A 85 -17.48 -16.38 -10.64
C HIS A 85 -16.84 -15.54 -9.53
N MET A 86 -17.51 -15.38 -8.38
CA MET A 86 -16.99 -14.62 -7.25
C MET A 86 -17.50 -15.17 -5.93
N LYS A 87 -16.58 -15.38 -5.00
CA LYS A 87 -16.89 -15.72 -3.61
C LYS A 87 -16.06 -14.86 -2.65
N ILE A 88 -16.70 -14.32 -1.62
CA ILE A 88 -16.00 -13.62 -0.53
C ILE A 88 -15.47 -14.69 0.44
N ILE A 89 -14.16 -14.70 0.68
CA ILE A 89 -13.46 -15.66 1.54
C ILE A 89 -13.21 -15.08 2.92
N SER A 90 -12.85 -13.80 2.99
CA SER A 90 -12.54 -13.10 4.24
C SER A 90 -12.85 -11.62 4.10
N ALA A 91 -13.22 -10.98 5.21
CA ALA A 91 -13.45 -9.55 5.31
C ALA A 91 -13.01 -9.07 6.70
N ARG A 92 -11.99 -8.19 6.78
CA ARG A 92 -11.37 -7.75 8.04
C ARG A 92 -11.27 -6.24 8.12
N PRO A 93 -11.93 -5.58 9.11
CA PRO A 93 -11.86 -4.14 9.26
C PRO A 93 -10.43 -3.66 9.49
N VAL A 94 -9.99 -2.68 8.71
CA VAL A 94 -8.66 -2.08 8.82
C VAL A 94 -8.73 -0.90 9.76
N GLN A 95 -7.83 -0.88 10.74
CA GLN A 95 -7.66 0.25 11.65
C GLN A 95 -6.69 1.29 11.08
N SER A 96 -5.55 0.82 10.56
CA SER A 96 -4.47 1.66 10.04
C SER A 96 -3.55 0.87 9.12
N GLY A 97 -2.64 1.57 8.45
CA GLY A 97 -1.53 0.95 7.75
C GLY A 97 -0.19 1.54 8.18
N LYS A 98 0.90 0.82 7.90
CA LYS A 98 2.26 1.26 8.15
C LYS A 98 3.22 0.78 7.07
N PHE A 99 4.15 1.63 6.62
CA PHE A 99 5.23 1.21 5.73
C PHE A 99 6.56 1.87 6.11
N SER A 100 7.66 1.27 5.66
CA SER A 100 9.02 1.80 5.87
C SER A 100 9.69 2.08 4.55
N VAL A 101 10.57 3.07 4.54
CA VAL A 101 11.37 3.47 3.38
C VAL A 101 12.86 3.45 3.68
N LYS A 102 13.64 3.30 2.61
CA LYS A 102 15.06 3.63 2.59
C LYS A 102 15.36 4.48 1.37
N VAL A 103 16.23 5.47 1.52
CA VAL A 103 16.70 6.36 0.47
C VAL A 103 18.21 6.28 0.43
N LYS A 104 18.77 6.16 -0.77
CA LYS A 104 20.20 6.33 -1.00
C LYS A 104 20.38 7.06 -2.32
N ASN A 105 20.81 8.32 -2.25
CA ASN A 105 20.90 9.18 -3.42
C ASN A 105 22.22 9.97 -3.44
N ALA A 106 22.91 9.95 -4.58
CA ALA A 106 24.15 10.69 -4.80
C ALA A 106 23.94 11.99 -5.61
N ALA A 107 22.72 12.26 -6.08
CA ALA A 107 22.40 13.45 -6.88
C ALA A 107 21.72 14.54 -6.02
N ARG A 108 22.46 15.61 -5.70
CA ARG A 108 21.98 16.68 -4.80
C ARG A 108 20.65 17.30 -5.23
N GLY A 109 20.50 17.64 -6.52
CA GLY A 109 19.26 18.22 -7.04
C GLY A 109 18.04 17.29 -6.91
N GLU A 110 18.23 15.97 -7.04
CA GLU A 110 17.17 14.99 -6.80
C GLU A 110 16.89 14.85 -5.28
N THR A 111 17.91 14.95 -4.43
CA THR A 111 17.71 14.89 -2.96
C THR A 111 16.77 15.98 -2.47
N ASP A 112 16.89 17.21 -2.96
CA ASP A 112 16.01 18.31 -2.55
C ASP A 112 14.54 18.02 -2.90
N ILE A 113 14.31 17.41 -4.07
CA ILE A 113 12.98 16.99 -4.51
C ILE A 113 12.44 15.86 -3.62
N ILE A 114 13.28 14.87 -3.28
CA ILE A 114 12.93 13.77 -2.39
C ILE A 114 12.58 14.28 -1.00
N LYS A 115 13.44 15.11 -0.39
CA LYS A 115 13.20 15.72 0.93
C LYS A 115 11.88 16.49 0.95
N LYS A 116 11.60 17.26 -0.10
CA LYS A 116 10.33 17.97 -0.26
C LYS A 116 9.13 17.01 -0.34
N ALA A 117 9.24 15.91 -1.09
CA ALA A 117 8.17 14.92 -1.20
C ALA A 117 7.81 14.29 0.17
N PHE A 118 8.81 14.02 1.02
CA PHE A 118 8.59 13.55 2.40
C PHE A 118 8.05 14.63 3.33
N ALA A 119 8.48 15.89 3.18
CA ALA A 119 7.96 17.01 3.97
C ALA A 119 6.48 17.30 3.68
N GLU A 120 6.05 17.13 2.42
CA GLU A 120 4.66 17.28 1.96
C GLU A 120 3.77 16.07 2.24
N LYS A 121 4.11 15.21 3.21
CA LYS A 121 3.25 14.08 3.59
C LYS A 121 1.85 14.57 4.01
N PRO A 122 0.78 13.81 3.72
CA PRO A 122 -0.56 14.15 4.17
C PRO A 122 -0.67 14.28 5.70
N ALA A 123 -1.56 15.14 6.19
CA ALA A 123 -1.73 15.40 7.63
C ALA A 123 -2.16 14.15 8.42
N SER A 124 -2.89 13.22 7.79
CA SER A 124 -3.29 11.94 8.39
C SER A 124 -2.18 10.88 8.39
N VAL A 125 -1.01 11.17 7.83
CA VAL A 125 0.17 10.29 7.84
C VAL A 125 1.20 10.82 8.83
N LYS A 126 1.46 10.03 9.87
CA LYS A 126 2.44 10.32 10.92
C LYS A 126 3.78 9.67 10.61
N THR A 127 4.85 10.37 10.94
CA THR A 127 6.20 9.81 10.97
C THR A 127 6.41 9.14 12.33
N ILE A 128 6.66 7.83 12.32
CA ILE A 128 6.95 7.05 13.53
C ILE A 128 8.43 7.11 13.87
N ASP A 129 9.27 7.05 12.84
CA ASP A 129 10.72 7.13 12.95
C ASP A 129 11.28 7.75 11.66
N TRP A 130 12.35 8.53 11.79
CA TRP A 130 13.08 9.13 10.69
C TRP A 130 14.53 9.40 11.08
N HIS A 131 15.43 8.90 10.25
CA HIS A 131 16.86 9.14 10.37
C HIS A 131 17.44 9.43 9.00
N ASP A 132 18.13 10.56 8.87
CA ASP A 132 18.86 10.92 7.66
C ASP A 132 20.27 11.45 7.94
N GLU A 133 21.14 11.24 6.96
CA GLU A 133 22.54 11.65 6.95
C GLU A 133 22.91 12.17 5.56
N GLU A 134 23.65 13.27 5.52
CA GLU A 134 24.14 13.89 4.30
C GLU A 134 25.65 14.06 4.40
N LYS A 135 26.38 13.42 3.49
CA LYS A 135 27.83 13.43 3.41
C LYS A 135 28.26 14.25 2.20
N GLU A 136 29.17 15.19 2.42
CA GLU A 136 29.86 15.92 1.35
C GLU A 136 31.36 15.71 1.47
N ASP A 137 31.99 15.16 0.44
CA ASP A 137 33.45 15.09 0.36
C ASP A 137 33.98 16.09 -0.66
N ARG A 138 34.43 17.23 -0.16
CA ARG A 138 35.04 18.30 -0.97
C ARG A 138 36.41 17.92 -1.55
N LYS A 139 37.02 16.81 -1.11
CA LYS A 139 38.31 16.31 -1.62
C LYS A 139 38.16 15.32 -2.78
N ALA A 140 36.93 14.91 -3.13
CA ALA A 140 36.66 14.05 -4.29
C ALA A 140 36.81 14.78 -5.64
N LYS A 141 37.04 16.11 -5.64
CA LYS A 141 37.51 16.85 -6.82
C LYS A 141 38.94 16.44 -7.18
N GLY A 142 39.09 15.55 -8.16
CA GLY A 142 40.35 15.37 -8.90
C GLY A 142 41.18 14.12 -8.55
N ILE A 143 40.60 13.07 -7.97
CA ILE A 143 41.26 11.76 -7.85
C ILE A 143 40.50 10.74 -8.70
N GLU A 144 40.57 10.89 -10.02
CA GLU A 144 40.13 9.86 -10.97
C GLU A 144 41.32 9.00 -11.35
N LEU A 145 41.47 7.84 -10.70
CA LEU A 145 42.20 6.73 -11.34
C LEU A 145 41.45 5.40 -11.27
N TYR A 146 40.67 5.09 -10.22
CA TYR A 146 40.08 3.74 -10.14
C TYR A 146 38.69 3.57 -9.46
N THR A 147 38.01 4.60 -8.91
CA THR A 147 36.63 4.42 -8.37
C THR A 147 35.84 5.74 -8.40
N PRO A 148 34.56 5.75 -8.83
CA PRO A 148 33.72 6.95 -8.73
C PRO A 148 33.48 7.29 -7.25
N ALA A 149 34.23 8.25 -6.72
CA ALA A 149 33.94 8.85 -5.42
C ALA A 149 32.83 9.88 -5.64
N HIS A 150 31.62 9.62 -5.16
CA HIS A 150 30.56 10.61 -5.21
C HIS A 150 30.88 11.74 -4.22
N GLU A 151 30.96 12.98 -4.71
CA GLU A 151 31.17 14.19 -3.88
C GLU A 151 30.05 14.40 -2.86
N TYR A 152 28.92 13.70 -3.05
CA TYR A 152 27.69 13.86 -2.30
C TYR A 152 27.00 12.50 -2.09
N LEU A 153 26.52 12.25 -0.88
CA LEU A 153 25.67 11.10 -0.57
C LEU A 153 24.63 11.48 0.48
N TYR A 154 23.36 11.27 0.14
CA TYR A 154 22.23 11.32 1.06
C TYR A 154 21.73 9.91 1.36
N GLU A 155 21.65 9.56 2.63
CA GLU A 155 21.07 8.32 3.11
C GLU A 155 19.96 8.65 4.10
N ALA A 156 18.78 8.06 3.92
CA ALA A 156 17.67 8.24 4.86
C ALA A 156 16.88 6.95 5.04
N SER A 157 16.25 6.80 6.21
CA SER A 157 15.31 5.75 6.49
C SER A 157 14.23 6.24 7.41
N GLY A 158 13.03 5.68 7.27
CA GLY A 158 11.94 6.07 8.13
C GLY A 158 10.73 5.17 8.00
N THR A 159 9.78 5.41 8.88
CA THR A 159 8.56 4.63 8.97
C THR A 159 7.36 5.53 9.15
N PHE A 160 6.31 5.27 8.38
CA PHE A 160 5.10 6.08 8.30
C PHE A 160 3.87 5.25 8.62
N GLN A 161 2.92 5.84 9.35
CA GLN A 161 1.67 5.20 9.75
C GLN A 161 0.52 6.20 9.65
N GLY A 162 -0.66 5.76 9.24
CA GLY A 162 -1.79 6.68 9.12
C GLY A 162 -3.04 6.05 8.52
N GLU A 163 -3.97 6.92 8.14
CA GLU A 163 -5.17 6.55 7.39
C GLU A 163 -4.80 5.91 6.05
N LEU A 164 -5.49 4.82 5.71
CA LEU A 164 -5.06 3.91 4.66
C LEU A 164 -4.98 4.56 3.28
N GLU A 165 -6.01 5.30 2.86
CA GLU A 165 -6.02 5.97 1.56
C GLU A 165 -4.86 6.96 1.43
N ALA A 166 -4.70 7.85 2.41
CA ALA A 166 -3.63 8.84 2.40
C ALA A 166 -2.24 8.17 2.43
N LEU A 167 -2.12 7.05 3.15
CA LEU A 167 -0.89 6.28 3.23
C LEU A 167 -0.53 5.60 1.90
N ILE A 168 -1.52 5.05 1.18
CA ILE A 168 -1.34 4.46 -0.16
C ILE A 168 -0.84 5.53 -1.14
N VAL A 169 -1.52 6.67 -1.21
CA VAL A 169 -1.14 7.78 -2.10
C VAL A 169 0.26 8.29 -1.75
N PHE A 170 0.56 8.47 -0.47
CA PHE A 170 1.87 8.91 -0.03
C PHE A 170 2.97 7.91 -0.38
N ARG A 171 2.73 6.62 -0.15
CA ARG A 171 3.66 5.55 -0.52
C ARG A 171 3.93 5.54 -2.02
N GLN A 172 2.89 5.61 -2.86
CA GLN A 172 3.03 5.64 -4.31
C GLN A 172 3.82 6.87 -4.78
N LYS A 173 3.56 8.06 -4.20
CA LYS A 173 4.31 9.28 -4.49
C LYS A 173 5.81 9.10 -4.22
N VAL A 174 6.19 8.55 -3.06
CA VAL A 174 7.61 8.40 -2.71
C VAL A 174 8.26 7.20 -3.41
N ALA A 175 7.52 6.15 -3.74
CA ALA A 175 8.02 4.98 -4.48
C ALA A 175 8.29 5.28 -5.97
N ALA A 176 7.83 6.42 -6.49
CA ALA A 176 8.10 6.85 -7.85
C ALA A 176 9.56 7.30 -8.06
N PHE A 177 10.29 7.62 -6.99
CA PHE A 177 11.72 7.91 -7.05
C PHE A 177 12.52 6.60 -7.10
N SER A 178 13.38 6.43 -8.11
CA SER A 178 14.18 5.21 -8.31
C SER A 178 15.16 4.93 -7.16
N THR A 179 15.58 5.99 -6.46
CA THR A 179 16.50 5.95 -5.31
C THR A 179 15.80 5.67 -3.98
N VAL A 180 14.46 5.58 -3.98
CA VAL A 180 13.64 5.28 -2.81
C VAL A 180 13.14 3.84 -2.87
N THR A 181 13.51 3.04 -1.88
CA THR A 181 12.95 1.70 -1.67
C THR A 181 11.84 1.79 -0.62
N ALA A 182 10.58 1.74 -1.07
CA ALA A 182 9.40 1.71 -0.20
C ALA A 182 8.87 0.28 -0.01
N LYS A 183 8.93 -0.24 1.22
CA LYS A 183 8.31 -1.54 1.56
C LYS A 183 6.80 -1.48 1.40
N GLU A 184 6.17 -2.64 1.25
CA GLU A 184 4.71 -2.76 1.24
C GLU A 184 4.07 -2.24 2.53
N ILE A 185 2.83 -1.76 2.42
CA ILE A 185 2.02 -1.33 3.57
C ILE A 185 1.55 -2.57 4.32
N LYS A 186 1.91 -2.64 5.60
CA LYS A 186 1.35 -3.60 6.54
C LYS A 186 0.08 -3.04 7.13
N LEU A 187 -0.99 -3.82 7.09
CA LEU A 187 -2.27 -3.43 7.69
C LEU A 187 -2.27 -3.75 9.18
N GLU A 188 -2.88 -2.88 9.95
CA GLU A 188 -3.25 -3.12 11.35
C GLU A 188 -4.78 -3.26 11.38
N PHE A 189 -5.27 -4.41 11.84
CA PHE A 189 -6.69 -4.72 11.87
C PHE A 189 -7.30 -4.37 13.22
N GLN A 190 -8.60 -4.05 13.20
CA GLN A 190 -9.35 -3.87 14.45
C GLN A 190 -9.39 -5.19 15.23
N SER A 191 -9.17 -5.12 16.54
CA SER A 191 -9.29 -6.29 17.41
C SER A 191 -10.74 -6.76 17.44
N ALA A 192 -10.99 -8.05 17.22
CA ALA A 192 -12.32 -8.64 17.38
C ALA A 192 -12.80 -8.44 18.82
N THR A 193 -13.65 -7.44 19.03
CA THR A 193 -14.24 -7.17 20.34
C THR A 193 -15.52 -7.99 20.46
N GLY A 194 -15.52 -8.99 21.36
CA GLY A 194 -16.73 -9.67 21.80
C GLY A 194 -17.08 -10.96 21.05
N THR A 195 -16.58 -12.08 21.56
CA THR A 195 -17.30 -13.35 21.46
C THR A 195 -18.62 -13.18 22.21
N GLU A 196 -19.74 -13.00 21.50
CA GLU A 196 -21.02 -13.44 22.03
C GLU A 196 -20.92 -14.96 22.17
N LYS A 197 -20.66 -15.41 23.40
CA LYS A 197 -20.96 -16.78 23.79
C LYS A 197 -22.47 -16.90 23.81
N ILE A 198 -23.01 -17.70 22.89
CA ILE A 198 -24.30 -18.37 23.07
C ILE A 198 -24.12 -19.43 24.16
#